data_AF-I8QNF0-F1
#
_entry.id   AF-I8QNF0-F1
#
_cell.length_a   1.000
_cell.length_b   1.000
_cell.length_c   1.000
_cell.angle_alpha   90.00
_cell.angle_beta   90.00
_cell.angle_gamma   90.00
#
_symmetry.space_group_name_H-M   'P 1'
#
loop_
_entity.id
_entity.type
_entity.pdbx_description
1 polymer ?
#
loop_
_entity_poly.entity_id
_entity_poly.type
_entity_poly.pdbx_seq_one_letter_code
_entity_poly.pdbx_strand_id
1 'polypeptide(L)'
;MTTTKAAATTIPTLTTKRLILRPLDNADVPDFVEIWSDPEFTRYIGGRCDPDSVWHAMAGNIGCWALTGVGPWAVVERSTGSLVGRAGLWTEPGWPGVEAVWFIRRDRWGRGYAREAATAAIGWVFAQRPDLAEVVSVILPENTASVRVAERLGMTPQRLEFLHGEDHTVYTISRTDWTAALPAQAAQAAQAGQNAH
;
A
#
# COMPACT_ATOMS: atom_id res chain seq x y z
N MET A 1 -33.61 -15.68 8.59
CA MET A 1 -32.33 -14.96 8.72
C MET A 1 -31.20 -15.95 8.54
N THR A 2 -30.66 -16.03 7.32
CA THR A 2 -29.56 -16.95 7.00
C THR A 2 -28.27 -16.24 7.36
N THR A 3 -27.66 -16.64 8.48
CA THR A 3 -26.31 -16.19 8.83
C THR A 3 -25.35 -16.80 7.85
N THR A 4 -24.95 -16.04 6.83
CA THR A 4 -23.80 -16.39 5.99
C THR A 4 -22.58 -16.42 6.91
N LYS A 5 -22.10 -17.62 7.21
CA LYS A 5 -20.82 -17.86 7.88
C LYS A 5 -19.75 -17.14 7.07
N ALA A 6 -19.08 -16.14 7.66
CA ALA A 6 -17.95 -15.48 7.02
C ALA A 6 -16.94 -16.56 6.62
N ALA A 7 -16.72 -16.74 5.32
CA ALA A 7 -15.63 -17.56 4.85
C ALA A 7 -14.34 -16.94 5.39
N ALA A 8 -13.42 -17.75 5.91
CA ALA A 8 -12.12 -17.25 6.33
C ALA A 8 -11.46 -16.56 5.12
N THR A 9 -11.25 -15.25 5.20
CA THR A 9 -10.61 -14.49 4.13
C THR A 9 -9.17 -14.95 4.00
N THR A 10 -8.87 -15.76 2.99
CA THR A 10 -7.50 -16.10 2.64
C THR A 10 -6.85 -14.88 2.00
N ILE A 11 -6.01 -14.18 2.76
CA ILE A 11 -5.22 -13.07 2.24
C ILE A 11 -4.13 -13.65 1.34
N PRO A 12 -4.08 -13.29 0.04
CA PRO A 12 -3.11 -13.87 -0.88
C PRO A 12 -1.71 -13.34 -0.60
N THR A 13 -0.68 -14.11 -0.96
CA THR A 13 0.71 -13.63 -0.99
C THR A 13 1.09 -13.28 -2.42
N LEU A 14 1.62 -12.07 -2.63
CA LEU A 14 2.15 -11.64 -3.92
C LEU A 14 3.67 -11.64 -3.89
N THR A 15 4.28 -11.95 -5.03
CA THR A 15 5.73 -11.89 -5.19
C THR A 15 6.08 -10.98 -6.34
N THR A 16 7.12 -10.19 -6.16
CA THR A 16 7.70 -9.34 -7.19
C THR A 16 9.15 -9.75 -7.41
N LYS A 17 9.90 -8.98 -8.21
CA LYS A 17 11.33 -9.22 -8.39
C LYS A 17 12.06 -9.23 -7.05
N ARG A 18 11.81 -8.23 -6.19
CA ARG A 18 12.57 -8.02 -4.94
C ARG A 18 11.76 -8.20 -3.66
N LEU A 19 10.43 -8.24 -3.73
CA LEU A 19 9.56 -8.17 -2.57
C LEU A 19 8.60 -9.37 -2.48
N ILE A 20 8.20 -9.67 -1.25
CA ILE A 20 7.06 -10.51 -0.91
C ILE A 20 6.05 -9.61 -0.21
N LEU A 21 4.82 -9.58 -0.71
CA LEU A 21 3.69 -8.96 -0.04
C LEU A 21 2.87 -10.08 0.58
N ARG A 22 2.93 -10.21 1.90
CA ARG A 22 2.29 -11.31 2.65
C ARG A 22 1.35 -10.77 3.73
N PRO A 23 0.43 -11.61 4.24
CA PRO A 23 -0.42 -11.22 5.35
C PRO A 23 0.43 -10.68 6.51
N LEU A 24 -0.11 -9.68 7.21
CA LEU A 24 0.47 -9.20 8.47
C LEU A 24 0.40 -10.34 9.50
N ASP A 25 1.48 -10.48 10.26
CA ASP A 25 1.59 -11.46 11.33
C ASP A 25 1.86 -10.76 12.66
N ASN A 26 1.44 -11.34 13.77
CA ASN A 26 1.69 -10.78 15.10
C ASN A 26 3.20 -10.64 15.39
N ALA A 27 4.04 -11.46 14.77
CA ALA A 27 5.50 -11.35 14.84
C ALA A 27 6.07 -10.08 14.19
N ASP A 28 5.30 -9.36 13.38
CA ASP A 28 5.74 -8.12 12.72
C ASP A 28 5.71 -6.89 13.66
N VAL A 29 5.04 -7.00 14.82
CA VAL A 29 4.84 -5.87 15.73
C VAL A 29 6.16 -5.20 16.13
N PRO A 30 7.23 -5.93 16.53
CA PRO A 30 8.50 -5.30 16.88
C PRO A 30 9.13 -4.51 15.72
N ASP A 31 9.08 -5.05 14.49
CA ASP A 31 9.60 -4.36 13.31
C ASP A 31 8.80 -3.08 13.00
N PHE A 32 7.47 -3.12 13.12
CA PHE A 32 6.64 -1.93 12.93
C PHE A 32 6.83 -0.89 14.04
N VAL A 33 7.04 -1.31 15.29
CA VAL A 33 7.43 -0.42 16.40
C VAL A 33 8.74 0.31 16.07
N GLU A 34 9.74 -0.40 15.55
CA GLU A 34 11.01 0.22 15.11
C GLU A 34 10.76 1.26 14.02
N ILE A 35 9.96 0.93 13.00
CA ILE A 35 9.62 1.84 11.90
C ILE A 35 8.89 3.09 12.40
N TRP A 36 7.89 2.93 13.27
CA TRP A 36 7.13 4.07 13.84
C TRP A 36 7.93 4.89 14.82
N SER A 37 9.05 4.37 15.34
CA SER A 37 9.92 5.12 16.24
C SER A 37 10.81 6.12 15.50
N ASP A 38 10.89 6.07 14.16
CA ASP A 38 11.60 7.05 13.34
C ASP A 38 10.73 8.31 13.13
N PRO A 39 11.11 9.48 13.69
CA PRO A 39 10.32 10.70 13.54
C PRO A 39 10.19 11.19 12.09
N GLU A 40 11.15 10.84 11.23
CA GLU A 40 11.08 11.20 9.81
C GLU A 40 10.05 10.36 9.06
N PHE A 41 9.82 9.13 9.52
CA PHE A 41 8.76 8.26 9.02
C PHE A 41 7.38 8.75 9.46
N THR A 42 7.20 9.07 10.75
CA THR A 42 5.90 9.45 11.29
C THR A 42 5.47 10.86 10.91
N ARG A 43 6.34 11.68 10.31
CA ARG A 43 6.08 13.08 9.95
C ARG A 43 4.74 13.32 9.24
N TYR A 44 4.33 12.41 8.34
CA TYR A 44 3.10 12.55 7.55
C TYR A 44 2.05 11.46 7.83
N ILE A 45 2.42 10.38 8.50
CA ILE A 45 1.52 9.25 8.79
C ILE A 45 0.96 9.38 10.22
N GLY A 46 1.67 10.09 11.09
CA GLY A 46 1.37 10.18 12.51
C GLY A 46 1.44 8.80 13.20
N GLY A 47 0.66 8.65 14.25
CA GLY A 47 0.55 7.41 15.02
C GLY A 47 1.54 7.33 16.19
N ARG A 48 1.21 6.46 17.14
CA ARG A 48 2.04 6.17 18.30
C ARG A 48 2.92 4.97 18.01
N CYS A 49 4.17 5.00 18.48
CA CYS A 49 5.11 3.90 18.28
C CYS A 49 5.10 2.85 19.39
N ASP A 50 4.25 2.99 20.43
CA ASP A 50 4.17 1.96 21.47
C ASP A 50 3.57 0.64 20.92
N PRO A 51 4.01 -0.52 21.43
CA PRO A 51 3.59 -1.83 20.92
C PRO A 51 2.08 -2.02 20.85
N ASP A 52 1.33 -1.55 21.84
CA ASP A 52 -0.12 -1.70 21.88
C ASP A 52 -0.78 -0.91 20.74
N SER A 53 -0.36 0.33 20.51
CA SER A 53 -0.88 1.17 19.44
C SER A 53 -0.55 0.58 18.05
N VAL A 54 0.68 0.09 17.86
CA VAL A 54 1.09 -0.57 16.61
C VAL A 54 0.31 -1.85 16.38
N TRP A 55 0.10 -2.65 17.43
CA TRP A 55 -0.70 -3.87 17.37
C TRP A 55 -2.14 -3.57 16.94
N HIS A 56 -2.79 -2.55 17.51
CA HIS A 56 -4.15 -2.16 17.13
C HIS A 56 -4.22 -1.65 15.69
N ALA A 57 -3.22 -0.90 15.22
CA ALA A 57 -3.13 -0.48 13.82
C ALA A 57 -3.03 -1.71 12.89
N MET A 58 -2.21 -2.70 13.25
CA MET A 58 -2.12 -3.97 12.51
C MET A 58 -3.43 -4.77 12.55
N ALA A 59 -4.12 -4.82 13.68
CA ALA A 59 -5.41 -5.46 13.80
C ALA A 59 -6.45 -4.79 12.88
N GLY A 60 -6.45 -3.46 12.78
CA GLY A 60 -7.29 -2.71 11.82
C GLY A 60 -6.95 -3.05 10.36
N ASN A 61 -5.67 -3.17 10.04
CA ASN A 61 -5.20 -3.60 8.71
C ASN A 61 -5.67 -5.02 8.34
N ILE A 62 -5.59 -5.96 9.27
CA ILE A 62 -6.08 -7.34 9.09
C ILE A 62 -7.62 -7.35 9.03
N GLY A 63 -8.28 -6.51 9.82
CA GLY A 63 -9.73 -6.31 9.79
C GLY A 63 -10.24 -5.78 8.46
N CYS A 64 -9.52 -4.86 7.82
CA CYS A 64 -9.86 -4.34 6.49
C CYS A 64 -9.98 -5.49 5.47
N TRP A 65 -9.04 -6.44 5.48
CA TRP A 65 -9.12 -7.66 4.66
C TRP A 65 -10.40 -8.45 4.93
N ALA A 66 -10.68 -8.72 6.21
CA ALA A 66 -11.85 -9.50 6.61
C ALA A 66 -13.18 -8.84 6.23
N LEU A 67 -13.25 -7.50 6.29
CA LEU A 67 -14.48 -6.74 6.09
C LEU A 67 -14.72 -6.32 4.64
N THR A 68 -13.66 -6.09 3.86
CA THR A 68 -13.76 -5.47 2.53
C THR A 68 -13.21 -6.34 1.39
N GLY A 69 -12.57 -7.46 1.74
CA GLY A 69 -11.90 -8.36 0.78
C GLY A 69 -10.57 -7.81 0.26
N VAL A 70 -10.15 -6.62 0.69
CA VAL A 70 -8.84 -6.05 0.40
C VAL A 70 -8.21 -5.48 1.66
N GLY A 71 -6.91 -5.26 1.60
CA GLY A 71 -6.22 -4.61 2.67
C GLY A 71 -4.74 -4.45 2.35
N PRO A 72 -3.97 -3.97 3.33
CA PRO A 72 -2.55 -3.81 3.19
C PRO A 72 -1.81 -5.09 3.59
N TRP A 73 -0.69 -5.36 2.93
CA TRP A 73 0.23 -6.45 3.23
C TRP A 73 1.47 -5.93 3.97
N ALA A 74 2.11 -6.81 4.73
CA ALA A 74 3.51 -6.63 5.08
C ALA A 74 4.36 -6.74 3.82
N VAL A 75 5.35 -5.86 3.67
CA VAL A 75 6.31 -5.88 2.57
C VAL A 75 7.63 -6.41 3.09
N VAL A 76 8.10 -7.52 2.54
CA VAL A 76 9.32 -8.21 2.94
C VAL A 76 10.33 -8.23 1.80
N GLU A 77 11.58 -7.87 2.05
CA GLU A 77 12.67 -7.95 1.07
C GLU A 77 13.12 -9.40 0.88
N ARG A 78 13.07 -9.91 -0.35
CA ARG A 78 13.30 -11.33 -0.67
C ARG A 78 14.71 -11.82 -0.33
N SER A 79 15.71 -10.97 -0.52
CA SER A 79 17.12 -11.34 -0.32
C SER A 79 17.51 -11.47 1.14
N THR A 80 16.81 -10.75 2.03
CA THR A 80 17.16 -10.64 3.45
C THR A 80 16.11 -11.24 4.38
N GLY A 81 14.87 -11.41 3.90
CA GLY A 81 13.73 -11.76 4.74
C GLY A 81 13.28 -10.63 5.66
N SER A 82 13.88 -9.44 5.56
CA SER A 82 13.55 -8.32 6.45
C SER A 82 12.23 -7.67 6.09
N LEU A 83 11.43 -7.33 7.10
CA LEU A 83 10.27 -6.47 6.93
C LEU A 83 10.72 -5.05 6.58
N VAL A 84 10.29 -4.57 5.42
CA VAL A 84 10.67 -3.25 4.90
C VAL A 84 9.53 -2.24 4.89
N GLY A 85 8.32 -2.65 5.27
CA GLY A 85 7.19 -1.74 5.43
C GLY A 85 5.86 -2.42 5.15
N ARG A 86 4.91 -1.63 4.65
CA ARG A 86 3.55 -2.08 4.34
C ARG A 86 3.09 -1.43 3.04
N ALA A 87 2.39 -2.18 2.22
CA ALA A 87 1.76 -1.66 1.02
C ALA A 87 0.53 -2.49 0.68
N GLY A 88 -0.45 -1.89 0.03
CA GLY A 88 -1.63 -2.60 -0.44
C GLY A 88 -2.79 -1.65 -0.61
N LEU A 89 -3.97 -2.12 -0.22
CA LEU A 89 -5.21 -1.40 -0.42
C LEU A 89 -5.83 -1.01 0.91
N TRP A 90 -6.66 0.02 0.90
CA TRP A 90 -7.47 0.43 2.03
C TRP A 90 -8.83 0.92 1.54
N THR A 91 -9.89 0.60 2.28
CA THR A 91 -11.20 1.20 2.06
C THR A 91 -12.06 0.98 3.30
N GLU A 92 -12.97 1.90 3.56
CA GLU A 92 -13.97 1.80 4.62
C GLU A 92 -15.23 2.59 4.24
N PRO A 93 -16.35 2.46 4.97
CA PRO A 93 -17.56 3.22 4.69
C PRO A 93 -17.28 4.73 4.68
N GLY A 94 -17.59 5.38 3.57
CA GLY A 94 -17.37 6.82 3.38
C GLY A 94 -15.96 7.19 2.89
N TRP A 95 -15.05 6.24 2.71
CA TRP A 95 -13.73 6.52 2.13
C TRP A 95 -13.84 6.92 0.65
N PRO A 96 -12.94 7.78 0.12
CA PRO A 96 -12.99 8.26 -1.27
C PRO A 96 -12.92 7.19 -2.37
N GLY A 97 -12.58 5.94 -2.04
CA GLY A 97 -12.53 4.82 -2.97
C GLY A 97 -11.76 3.63 -2.41
N VAL A 98 -11.32 2.73 -3.30
CA VAL A 98 -10.29 1.74 -2.96
C VAL A 98 -8.95 2.42 -3.11
N GLU A 99 -8.30 2.67 -1.98
CA GLU A 99 -7.07 3.43 -1.92
C GLU A 99 -5.85 2.52 -1.99
N ALA A 100 -4.87 2.85 -2.83
CA ALA A 100 -3.52 2.32 -2.74
C ALA A 100 -2.73 3.06 -1.64
N VAL A 101 -2.30 2.30 -0.64
CA VAL A 101 -1.53 2.81 0.51
C VAL A 101 -0.14 2.17 0.53
N TRP A 102 0.86 2.93 0.95
CA TRP A 102 2.23 2.42 1.12
C TRP A 102 3.02 3.20 2.15
N PHE A 103 3.98 2.51 2.76
CA PHE A 103 5.14 3.12 3.37
C PHE A 103 6.30 2.11 3.37
N ILE A 104 7.52 2.64 3.43
CA ILE A 104 8.76 1.85 3.49
C ILE A 104 9.60 2.42 4.63
N ARG A 105 10.34 1.57 5.34
CA ARG A 105 11.30 2.00 6.35
C ARG A 105 12.40 2.89 5.75
N ARG A 106 12.83 3.90 6.50
CA ARG A 106 13.68 4.98 5.99
C ARG A 106 15.00 4.50 5.38
N ASP A 107 15.66 3.56 6.04
CA ASP A 107 16.91 2.91 5.59
C ASP A 107 16.74 2.03 4.33
N ARG A 108 15.54 1.97 3.75
CA ARG A 108 15.23 1.34 2.46
C ARG A 108 14.63 2.31 1.44
N TRP A 109 14.57 3.60 1.73
CA TRP A 109 14.14 4.62 0.76
C TRP A 109 15.09 4.72 -0.44
N GLY A 110 14.60 5.32 -1.53
CA GLY A 110 15.37 5.46 -2.78
C GLY A 110 15.53 4.18 -3.61
N ARG A 111 15.18 3.01 -3.05
CA ARG A 111 15.29 1.71 -3.75
C ARG A 111 14.09 1.37 -4.66
N GLY A 112 13.04 2.20 -4.64
CA GLY A 112 11.83 2.00 -5.43
C GLY A 112 10.85 0.95 -4.87
N TYR A 113 11.00 0.51 -3.62
CA TYR A 113 10.14 -0.52 -3.02
C TYR A 113 8.68 -0.11 -2.90
N ALA A 114 8.39 1.15 -2.53
CA ALA A 114 7.02 1.63 -2.45
C ALA A 114 6.29 1.49 -3.79
N ARG A 115 6.93 1.93 -4.88
CA ARG A 115 6.41 1.79 -6.24
C ARG A 115 6.22 0.33 -6.62
N GLU A 116 7.23 -0.52 -6.43
CA GLU A 116 7.16 -1.94 -6.79
C GLU A 116 6.03 -2.66 -6.05
N ALA A 117 5.87 -2.41 -4.75
CA ALA A 117 4.82 -3.01 -3.94
C ALA A 117 3.43 -2.47 -4.31
N ALA A 118 3.28 -1.17 -4.49
CA ALA A 118 2.03 -0.55 -4.92
C ALA A 118 1.61 -1.03 -6.32
N THR A 119 2.56 -1.20 -7.25
CA THR A 119 2.29 -1.78 -8.58
C THR A 119 1.70 -3.19 -8.47
N ALA A 120 2.27 -4.04 -7.62
CA ALA A 120 1.75 -5.39 -7.41
C ALA A 120 0.34 -5.37 -6.79
N ALA A 121 0.10 -4.48 -5.80
CA ALA A 121 -1.18 -4.32 -5.14
C ALA A 121 -2.29 -3.82 -6.10
N ILE A 122 -2.01 -2.79 -6.90
CA ILE A 122 -2.95 -2.24 -7.89
C ILE A 122 -3.26 -3.28 -8.97
N GLY A 123 -2.24 -3.96 -9.50
CA GLY A 123 -2.43 -5.02 -10.48
C GLY A 123 -3.30 -6.16 -9.93
N TRP A 124 -3.08 -6.55 -8.67
CA TRP A 124 -3.89 -7.56 -8.01
C TRP A 124 -5.34 -7.10 -7.85
N VAL A 125 -5.62 -5.89 -7.36
CA VAL A 125 -7.01 -5.48 -7.10
C VAL A 125 -7.82 -5.32 -8.39
N PHE A 126 -7.20 -4.82 -9.46
CA PHE A 126 -7.88 -4.76 -10.76
C PHE A 126 -8.16 -6.14 -11.35
N ALA A 127 -7.30 -7.14 -11.11
CA ALA A 127 -7.57 -8.51 -11.52
C ALA A 127 -8.71 -9.15 -10.71
N GLN A 128 -8.79 -8.86 -9.40
CA GLN A 128 -9.77 -9.47 -8.50
C GLN A 128 -11.15 -8.81 -8.52
N ARG A 129 -11.24 -7.53 -8.86
CA ARG A 129 -12.50 -6.77 -8.91
C ARG A 129 -12.71 -6.17 -10.30
N PRO A 130 -13.22 -6.93 -11.28
CA PRO A 130 -13.39 -6.46 -12.67
C PRO A 130 -14.26 -5.21 -12.80
N ASP A 131 -15.17 -5.00 -11.86
CA ASP A 131 -16.08 -3.87 -11.73
C ASP A 131 -15.43 -2.61 -11.14
N LEU A 132 -14.25 -2.74 -10.52
CA LEU A 132 -13.50 -1.58 -10.03
C LEU A 132 -12.99 -0.76 -11.21
N ALA A 133 -13.51 0.46 -11.34
CA ALA A 133 -13.20 1.39 -12.42
C ALA A 133 -11.87 2.12 -12.21
N GLU A 134 -11.52 2.44 -10.96
CA GLU A 134 -10.32 3.18 -10.60
C GLU A 134 -9.78 2.80 -9.21
N VAL A 135 -8.51 3.10 -8.98
CA VAL A 135 -7.86 3.08 -7.67
C VAL A 135 -7.44 4.50 -7.32
N VAL A 136 -7.62 4.87 -6.05
CA VAL A 136 -7.28 6.20 -5.54
C VAL A 136 -6.03 6.17 -4.66
N SER A 137 -5.43 7.31 -4.37
CA SER A 137 -4.45 7.51 -3.30
C SER A 137 -4.68 8.88 -2.71
N VAL A 138 -4.91 8.94 -1.40
CA VAL A 138 -5.29 10.17 -0.68
C VAL A 138 -4.04 10.70 0.01
N ILE A 139 -3.52 11.82 -0.48
CA ILE A 139 -2.16 12.25 -0.13
C ILE A 139 -2.17 13.70 0.35
N LEU A 140 -1.59 13.96 1.52
CA LEU A 140 -1.24 15.31 1.96
C LEU A 140 -0.32 15.97 0.94
N PRO A 141 -0.63 17.17 0.41
CA PRO A 141 0.18 17.84 -0.61
C PRO A 141 1.67 17.98 -0.24
N GLU A 142 1.98 18.12 1.04
CA GLU A 142 3.34 18.27 1.58
C GLU A 142 4.14 16.95 1.55
N ASN A 143 3.47 15.81 1.42
CA ASN A 143 4.10 14.49 1.32
C ASN A 143 4.61 14.23 -0.12
N THR A 144 5.60 15.02 -0.52
CA THR A 144 6.22 14.97 -1.86
C THR A 144 6.83 13.61 -2.21
N ALA A 145 7.18 12.80 -1.21
CA ALA A 145 7.64 11.43 -1.42
C ALA A 145 6.50 10.53 -1.92
N SER A 146 5.32 10.60 -1.29
CA SER A 146 4.14 9.85 -1.70
C SER A 146 3.59 10.34 -3.04
N VAL A 147 3.52 11.66 -3.26
CA VAL A 147 3.13 12.26 -4.55
C VAL A 147 3.96 11.69 -5.71
N ARG A 148 5.30 11.66 -5.55
CA ARG A 148 6.19 11.11 -6.59
C ARG A 148 5.98 9.61 -6.82
N VAL A 149 5.54 8.85 -5.83
CA VAL A 149 5.19 7.43 -6.03
C VAL A 149 3.91 7.33 -6.83
N ALA A 150 2.85 8.08 -6.47
CA ALA A 150 1.58 8.11 -7.19
C ALA A 150 1.76 8.51 -8.66
N GLU A 151 2.50 9.58 -8.94
CA GLU A 151 2.79 10.04 -10.31
C GLU A 151 3.55 8.96 -11.12
N ARG A 152 4.53 8.28 -10.51
CA ARG A 152 5.29 7.19 -11.17
C ARG A 152 4.48 5.92 -11.36
N LEU A 153 3.37 5.75 -10.64
CA LEU A 153 2.38 4.72 -10.88
C LEU A 153 1.43 5.09 -12.03
N GLY A 154 1.51 6.31 -12.55
CA GLY A 154 0.62 6.85 -13.56
C GLY A 154 -0.66 7.45 -12.99
N MET A 155 -0.74 7.64 -11.67
CA MET A 155 -1.89 8.28 -11.04
C MET A 155 -1.85 9.79 -11.28
N THR A 156 -3.02 10.40 -11.45
CA THR A 156 -3.17 11.84 -11.72
C THR A 156 -4.00 12.51 -10.62
N PRO A 157 -3.68 13.76 -10.23
CA PRO A 157 -4.47 14.48 -9.24
C PRO A 157 -5.83 14.85 -9.83
N GLN A 158 -6.92 14.45 -9.18
CA GLN A 158 -8.28 14.69 -9.69
C GLN A 158 -9.07 15.69 -8.85
N ARG A 159 -8.97 15.61 -7.51
CA ARG A 159 -9.77 16.42 -6.60
C ARG A 159 -9.10 16.61 -5.24
N LEU A 160 -9.65 17.53 -4.45
CA LEU A 160 -9.32 17.69 -3.04
C LEU A 160 -10.42 17.06 -2.18
N GLU A 161 -10.03 16.44 -1.07
CA GLU A 161 -10.94 15.93 -0.04
C GLU A 161 -10.48 16.46 1.33
N PHE A 162 -11.42 16.95 2.13
CA PHE A 162 -11.12 17.40 3.49
C PHE A 162 -11.28 16.22 4.46
N LEU A 163 -10.15 15.69 4.94
CA LEU A 163 -10.09 14.50 5.78
C LEU A 163 -9.22 14.76 7.00
N HIS A 164 -9.68 14.32 8.16
CA HIS A 164 -8.96 14.45 9.44
C HIS A 164 -8.52 15.89 9.78
N GLY A 165 -9.21 16.91 9.26
CA GLY A 165 -8.90 18.31 9.51
C GLY A 165 -7.96 18.96 8.50
N GLU A 166 -7.54 18.24 7.45
CA GLU A 166 -6.58 18.70 6.45
C GLU A 166 -7.07 18.41 5.02
N ASP A 167 -6.68 19.27 4.07
CA ASP A 167 -6.93 19.07 2.66
C ASP A 167 -5.97 18.01 2.09
N HIS A 168 -6.54 16.96 1.50
CA HIS A 168 -5.79 15.91 0.83
C HIS A 168 -6.05 15.98 -0.67
N THR A 169 -5.00 15.80 -1.47
CA THR A 169 -5.17 15.59 -2.91
C THR A 169 -5.46 14.12 -3.18
N VAL A 170 -6.56 13.84 -3.87
CA VAL A 170 -6.89 12.50 -4.35
C VAL A 170 -6.30 12.30 -5.73
N TYR A 171 -5.31 11.42 -5.79
CA TYR A 171 -4.74 10.91 -7.02
C TYR A 171 -5.53 9.68 -7.48
N THR A 172 -5.79 9.52 -8.77
CA THR A 172 -6.49 8.33 -9.30
C THR A 172 -5.78 7.73 -10.50
N ILE A 173 -5.95 6.42 -10.68
CA ILE A 173 -5.63 5.72 -11.92
C ILE A 173 -6.81 4.85 -12.33
N SER A 174 -7.31 5.05 -13.56
CA SER A 174 -8.38 4.23 -14.09
C SER A 174 -7.85 2.85 -14.50
N ARG A 175 -8.73 1.85 -14.54
CA ARG A 175 -8.42 0.52 -15.10
C ARG A 175 -7.88 0.61 -16.53
N THR A 176 -8.48 1.50 -17.33
CA THR A 176 -8.10 1.70 -18.73
C THR A 176 -6.66 2.19 -18.82
N ASP A 177 -6.31 3.23 -18.06
CA ASP A 177 -4.97 3.80 -18.04
C ASP A 177 -3.94 2.83 -17.44
N TRP A 178 -4.32 2.11 -16.38
CA TRP A 178 -3.50 1.06 -15.79
C TRP A 178 -3.13 0.00 -16.82
N THR A 179 -4.12 -0.50 -17.56
CA THR A 179 -3.93 -1.54 -18.59
C THR A 179 -3.05 -1.04 -19.73
N ALA A 180 -3.24 0.21 -20.16
CA ALA A 180 -2.42 0.84 -21.19
C ALA A 180 -0.95 1.03 -20.75
N ALA A 181 -0.70 1.22 -19.45
CA ALA A 181 0.63 1.45 -18.89
C ALA A 181 1.44 0.15 -18.63
N LEU A 182 0.80 -1.03 -18.58
CA LEU A 182 1.45 -2.31 -18.27
C LEU A 182 2.71 -2.61 -19.10
N PRO A 183 2.74 -2.40 -20.44
CA PRO A 183 3.94 -2.65 -21.23
C PRO A 183 5.12 -1.77 -20.81
N ALA A 184 4.85 -0.49 -20.51
CA ALA A 184 5.87 0.46 -20.08
C ALA A 184 6.39 0.16 -18.67
N GLN A 185 5.50 -0.27 -17.76
CA GLN A 185 5.87 -0.69 -16.42
C GLN A 185 6.74 -1.96 -16.42
N ALA A 186 6.41 -2.95 -17.27
CA ALA A 186 7.20 -4.16 -17.43
C ALA A 186 8.62 -3.86 -17.95
N ALA A 187 8.75 -2.95 -18.93
CA ALA A 187 10.05 -2.51 -19.45
C ALA A 187 10.91 -1.79 -18.40
N GLN A 188 10.30 -0.90 -17.60
CA GLN A 188 11.00 -0.19 -16.53
C GLN A 188 11.43 -1.14 -15.39
N ALA A 189 10.61 -2.14 -15.05
CA ALA A 189 10.97 -3.15 -14.06
C ALA A 189 12.15 -4.02 -14.52
N ALA A 190 12.25 -4.30 -15.82
CA ALA A 190 13.37 -5.03 -16.40
C ALA A 190 14.69 -4.25 -16.34
N GLN A 191 14.68 -2.95 -16.70
CA GLN A 191 15.85 -2.07 -16.63
C GLN A 191 16.31 -1.80 -15.19
N ALA A 192 15.39 -1.56 -14.26
CA ALA A 192 15.74 -1.23 -12.87
C ALA A 192 16.52 -2.35 -12.17
N GLY A 193 16.32 -3.59 -12.56
CA GLY A 193 17.07 -4.70 -11.98
C GLY A 193 18.22 -5.24 -12.84
N GLN A 194 18.63 -4.50 -13.87
CA GLN A 194 19.97 -4.63 -14.49
C GLN A 194 20.97 -3.67 -13.82
N ASN A 195 20.49 -2.54 -13.27
CA ASN A 195 21.33 -1.52 -12.62
C ASN A 195 21.55 -1.75 -11.11
N ALA A 196 21.20 -2.93 -10.60
CA ALA A 196 21.29 -3.28 -9.17
C ALA A 196 22.38 -4.34 -8.89
N HIS A 197 23.45 -4.35 -9.69
CA HIS A 197 24.66 -5.15 -9.48
C HIS A 197 25.86 -4.23 -9.29
#